data_AF-A0A9E5WHQ3-F1
#
_entry.id   AF-A0A9E5WHQ3-F1
#
_cell.length_a   1.000
_cell.length_b   1.000
_cell.length_c   1.000
_cell.angle_alpha   90.00
_cell.angle_beta   90.00
_cell.angle_gamma   90.00
#
_symmetry.space_group_name_H-M   'P 1'
#
loop_
_entity.id
_entity.type
_entity.pdbx_description
1 polymer ?
#
loop_
_entity_poly.entity_id
_entity_poly.type
_entity_poly.pdbx_seq_one_letter_code
_entity_poly.pdbx_strand_id
1 'polypeptide(L)'
;MSIKATHFAEDIDLDCDIAGAFQFTGYYGREGTSGMSFVCPCGCGNKCYIKFEDSEGAAAAPRWNWDGNKENPTLTPSVFNTGLPCKWHGWLQNGEWVSV
;
A
#
# COMPACT_ATOMS: atom_id res chain seq x y z
N MET A 1 -11.61 -13.10 0.64
CA MET A 1 -10.40 -13.74 1.18
C MET A 1 -9.56 -12.64 1.82
N SER A 2 -8.98 -12.85 3.00
CA SER A 2 -8.04 -11.90 3.61
C SER A 2 -6.66 -12.50 3.75
N ILE A 3 -5.64 -11.65 3.67
CA ILE A 3 -4.27 -12.01 3.98
C ILE A 3 -3.65 -10.95 4.90
N LYS A 4 -2.73 -11.36 5.75
CA LYS A 4 -2.04 -10.45 6.65
C LYS A 4 -1.10 -9.52 5.87
N ALA A 5 -1.19 -8.23 6.13
CA ALA A 5 -0.25 -7.24 5.62
C ALA A 5 1.09 -7.41 6.35
N THR A 6 2.16 -7.60 5.60
CA THR A 6 3.51 -7.82 6.17
C THR A 6 4.38 -6.63 5.85
N HIS A 7 4.85 -5.93 6.89
CA HIS A 7 5.78 -4.83 6.71
C HIS A 7 7.15 -5.35 6.28
N PHE A 8 7.64 -4.86 5.15
CA PHE A 8 8.95 -5.14 4.60
C PHE A 8 9.79 -3.87 4.72
N ALA A 9 10.84 -3.92 5.55
CA ALA A 9 11.64 -2.73 5.86
C ALA A 9 12.58 -2.33 4.70
N GLU A 10 12.95 -3.31 3.87
CA GLU A 10 13.79 -3.14 2.69
C GLU A 10 12.94 -2.74 1.47
N ASP A 11 13.61 -2.36 0.39
CA ASP A 11 12.95 -1.93 -0.84
C ASP A 11 12.16 -3.08 -1.48
N ILE A 12 10.85 -3.03 -1.32
CA ILE A 12 9.88 -3.96 -1.89
C ILE A 12 9.96 -3.97 -3.42
N ASP A 13 10.30 -2.84 -4.05
CA ASP A 13 10.35 -2.73 -5.51
C ASP A 13 11.52 -3.52 -6.11
N LEU A 14 12.58 -3.75 -5.35
CA LEU A 14 13.74 -4.54 -5.77
C LEU A 14 13.54 -6.04 -5.54
N ASP A 15 13.19 -6.49 -4.33
CA ASP A 15 13.40 -7.91 -3.95
C ASP A 15 12.23 -8.58 -3.18
N CYS A 16 10.99 -8.09 -3.33
CA CYS A 16 9.84 -8.69 -2.64
C CYS A 16 8.74 -9.20 -3.60
N ASP A 17 8.39 -10.48 -3.49
CA ASP A 17 7.26 -11.14 -4.17
C ASP A 17 6.20 -11.69 -3.20
N ILE A 18 6.33 -11.38 -1.91
CA ILE A 18 5.41 -11.83 -0.86
C ILE A 18 4.07 -11.10 -1.03
N ALA A 19 3.01 -11.85 -1.31
CA ALA A 19 1.66 -11.29 -1.46
C ALA A 19 1.26 -10.46 -0.22
N GLY A 20 0.81 -9.22 -0.45
CA GLY A 20 0.41 -8.32 0.64
C GLY A 20 1.55 -7.74 1.46
N ALA A 21 2.81 -7.99 1.09
CA ALA A 21 3.91 -7.25 1.66
C ALA A 21 3.81 -5.76 1.29
N PHE A 22 4.25 -4.90 2.20
CA PHE A 22 4.21 -3.46 2.00
C PHE A 22 5.39 -2.76 2.66
N GLN A 23 5.69 -1.55 2.20
CA GLN A 23 6.68 -0.67 2.79
C GLN A 23 6.12 0.74 2.85
N PHE A 24 6.34 1.41 3.99
CA PHE A 24 6.08 2.84 4.10
C PHE A 24 7.14 3.64 3.35
N THR A 25 6.71 4.61 2.57
CA THR A 25 7.59 5.45 1.75
C THR A 25 7.59 6.88 2.27
N GLY A 26 8.74 7.54 2.22
CA GLY A 26 8.90 8.95 2.58
C GLY A 26 9.45 9.77 1.41
N TYR A 27 9.40 11.09 1.55
CA TYR A 27 10.11 11.98 0.62
C TYR A 27 11.60 12.02 0.95
N TYR A 28 12.45 11.88 -0.07
CA TYR A 28 13.90 11.98 0.11
C TYR A 28 14.27 13.33 0.76
N GLY A 29 15.02 13.28 1.86
CA GLY A 29 15.45 14.47 2.59
C GLY A 29 14.39 15.10 3.50
N ARG A 30 13.25 14.43 3.77
CA ARG A 30 12.25 14.86 4.76
C ARG A 30 11.90 13.75 5.73
N GLU A 31 11.64 14.14 6.98
CA GLU A 31 11.04 13.23 7.95
C GLU A 31 9.54 13.09 7.66
N GLY A 32 9.04 11.85 7.70
CA GLY A 32 7.62 11.56 7.56
C GLY A 32 7.30 10.42 6.59
N THR A 33 6.06 9.93 6.69
CA THR A 33 5.51 8.93 5.76
C THR A 33 4.61 9.65 4.76
N SER A 34 4.83 9.38 3.47
CA SER A 34 4.13 10.04 2.35
C SER A 34 3.23 9.07 1.56
N GLY A 35 3.43 7.77 1.76
CA GLY A 35 2.68 6.74 1.06
C GLY A 35 3.12 5.33 1.43
N MET A 36 2.66 4.36 0.66
CA MET A 36 2.95 2.94 0.84
C MET A 36 3.10 2.25 -0.52
N SER A 37 4.21 1.54 -0.72
CA SER A 37 4.33 0.54 -1.79
C SER A 37 3.82 -0.80 -1.27
N PHE A 38 3.16 -1.61 -2.12
CA PHE A 38 2.68 -2.94 -1.74
C PHE A 38 2.70 -3.94 -2.91
N VAL A 39 2.88 -5.22 -2.58
CA VAL A 39 2.76 -6.35 -3.51
C VAL A 39 1.30 -6.80 -3.52
N CYS A 40 0.74 -6.99 -4.71
CA CYS A 40 -0.67 -7.28 -4.88
C CYS A 40 -1.13 -8.47 -4.00
N PRO A 41 -2.13 -8.27 -3.14
CA PRO A 41 -2.58 -9.29 -2.19
C PRO A 41 -3.14 -10.56 -2.84
N CYS A 42 -3.48 -10.53 -4.13
CA CYS A 42 -3.94 -11.73 -4.82
C CYS A 42 -2.83 -12.72 -5.16
N GLY A 43 -1.55 -12.34 -4.97
CA GLY A 43 -0.39 -13.19 -5.25
C GLY A 43 0.11 -13.15 -6.70
N CYS A 44 -0.38 -12.22 -7.53
CA CYS A 44 0.09 -12.08 -8.91
C CYS A 44 1.46 -11.40 -9.05
N GLY A 45 2.03 -10.91 -7.95
CA GLY A 45 3.33 -10.23 -7.93
C GLY A 45 3.33 -8.77 -8.41
N ASN A 46 2.20 -8.23 -8.86
CA ASN A 46 2.12 -6.82 -9.28
C ASN A 46 2.42 -5.88 -8.11
N LYS A 47 3.33 -4.92 -8.28
CA LYS A 47 3.71 -3.95 -7.25
C LYS A 47 3.02 -2.61 -7.51
N CYS A 48 2.53 -1.98 -6.47
CA CYS A 48 1.73 -0.76 -6.59
C CYS A 48 2.08 0.25 -5.51
N TYR A 49 1.81 1.52 -5.81
CA TYR A 49 2.05 2.63 -4.92
C TYR A 49 0.75 3.33 -4.53
N ILE A 50 0.62 3.61 -3.24
CA ILE A 50 -0.50 4.34 -2.64
C ILE A 50 0.05 5.63 -2.06
N LYS A 51 -0.57 6.75 -2.45
CA LYS A 51 -0.22 8.08 -1.94
C LYS A 51 -1.14 8.45 -0.77
N PHE A 52 -0.58 8.95 0.34
CA PHE A 52 -1.37 9.40 1.48
C PHE A 52 -1.85 10.85 1.34
N GLU A 53 -2.97 11.20 1.96
CA GLU A 53 -3.61 12.52 1.80
C GLU A 53 -2.73 13.71 2.22
N ASP A 54 -1.94 13.52 3.28
CA ASP A 54 -1.02 14.50 3.87
C ASP A 54 0.29 14.68 3.09
N SER A 55 0.48 13.95 2.00
CA SER A 55 1.68 14.05 1.17
C SER A 55 1.62 15.21 0.17
N GLU A 56 2.71 15.97 0.05
CA GLU A 56 2.82 17.09 -0.89
C GLU A 56 2.69 16.64 -2.36
N GLY A 57 2.16 17.47 -3.26
CA GLY A 57 2.13 17.21 -4.72
C GLY A 57 0.75 17.27 -5.38
N ALA A 58 0.74 17.07 -6.70
CA ALA A 58 -0.38 17.37 -7.60
C ALA A 58 -1.75 16.83 -7.11
N ALA A 59 -2.78 17.67 -7.24
CA ALA A 59 -4.16 17.41 -6.79
C ALA A 59 -4.91 16.33 -7.60
N ALA A 60 -4.28 15.73 -8.61
CA ALA A 60 -4.96 14.88 -9.60
C ALA A 60 -4.86 13.36 -9.35
N ALA A 61 -4.03 12.90 -8.41
CA ALA A 61 -3.91 11.48 -8.08
C ALA A 61 -4.86 11.09 -6.94
N PRO A 62 -5.43 9.87 -6.94
CA PRO A 62 -6.18 9.35 -5.81
C PRO A 62 -5.30 9.36 -4.55
N ARG A 63 -5.91 9.73 -3.42
CA ARG A 63 -5.24 9.79 -2.12
C ARG A 63 -5.98 8.91 -1.12
N TRP A 64 -5.22 8.30 -0.23
CA TRP A 64 -5.75 7.49 0.85
C TRP A 64 -5.47 8.16 2.18
N ASN A 65 -6.47 8.17 3.04
CA ASN A 65 -6.30 8.47 4.44
C ASN A 65 -5.71 7.23 5.13
N TRP A 66 -4.59 7.43 5.82
CA TRP A 66 -3.92 6.44 6.65
C TRP A 66 -4.08 6.84 8.11
N ASP A 67 -4.39 5.86 8.96
CA ASP A 67 -4.61 6.05 10.40
C ASP A 67 -3.34 6.35 11.22
N GLY A 68 -2.17 6.35 10.58
CA GLY A 68 -0.88 6.56 11.25
C GLY A 68 -0.32 5.30 11.92
N ASN A 69 -1.05 4.17 11.90
CA ASN A 69 -0.61 2.94 12.52
C ASN A 69 0.38 2.19 11.62
N LYS A 70 1.61 1.99 12.09
CA LYS A 70 2.66 1.28 11.34
C LYS A 70 2.65 -0.24 11.56
N GLU A 71 2.05 -0.70 12.65
CA GLU A 71 1.99 -2.12 12.99
C GLU A 71 0.77 -2.78 12.34
N ASN A 72 -0.39 -2.12 12.42
CA ASN A 72 -1.66 -2.61 11.91
C ASN A 72 -2.36 -1.50 11.10
N PRO A 73 -1.83 -1.13 9.92
CA PRO A 73 -2.32 0.01 9.15
C PRO A 73 -3.77 -0.18 8.69
N THR A 74 -4.48 0.94 8.59
CA THR A 74 -5.78 1.04 7.93
C THR A 74 -5.74 2.13 6.86
N LEU A 75 -6.34 1.84 5.69
CA LEU A 75 -6.49 2.80 4.61
C LEU A 75 -7.96 3.02 4.26
N THR A 76 -8.33 4.28 4.01
CA THR A 76 -9.64 4.69 3.49
C THR A 76 -9.45 5.67 2.33
N PRO A 77 -10.11 5.51 1.18
CA PRO A 77 -11.11 4.49 0.84
C PRO A 77 -10.47 3.12 0.50
N SER A 78 -11.26 2.21 -0.10
CA SER A 78 -10.74 0.97 -0.68
C SER A 78 -9.67 1.24 -1.74
N VAL A 79 -8.81 0.25 -1.96
CA VAL A 79 -7.73 0.28 -2.95
C VAL A 79 -8.18 -0.50 -4.16
N PHE A 80 -8.30 0.17 -5.30
CA PHE A 80 -8.50 -0.47 -6.59
C PHE A 80 -7.18 -0.55 -7.34
N ASN A 81 -6.52 -1.70 -7.28
CA ASN A 81 -5.32 -1.98 -8.04
C ASN A 81 -5.68 -2.23 -9.50
N THR A 82 -5.33 -1.29 -10.38
CA THR A 82 -5.57 -1.38 -11.82
C THR A 82 -4.42 -2.01 -12.61
N GLY A 83 -3.32 -2.38 -11.93
CA GLY A 83 -2.13 -2.95 -12.56
C GLY A 83 -2.29 -4.43 -12.90
N LEU A 84 -1.87 -4.78 -14.12
CA LEU A 84 -1.92 -6.14 -14.67
C LEU A 84 -0.96 -7.09 -13.92
N PRO A 85 -1.23 -8.41 -13.89
CA PRO A 85 -2.25 -9.15 -14.64
C PRO A 85 -3.64 -9.21 -13.99
N CYS A 86 -3.83 -8.61 -12.81
CA CYS A 86 -5.11 -8.66 -12.10
C CYS A 86 -5.76 -7.28 -12.02
N LYS A 87 -6.96 -7.19 -11.43
CA LYS A 87 -7.59 -5.91 -11.06
C LYS A 87 -8.08 -5.99 -9.62
N TRP A 88 -7.18 -6.31 -8.70
CA TRP A 88 -7.55 -6.57 -7.32
C TRP A 88 -8.21 -5.33 -6.71
N HIS A 89 -9.34 -5.54 -6.02
CA HIS A 89 -10.07 -4.50 -5.31
C HIS A 89 -10.28 -4.95 -3.88
N GLY A 90 -9.95 -4.10 -2.92
CA GLY A 90 -10.10 -4.45 -1.53
C GLY A 90 -9.72 -3.33 -0.57
N TRP A 91 -9.58 -3.70 0.70
CA TRP A 91 -9.26 -2.79 1.79
C TRP A 91 -7.95 -3.20 2.46
N LEU A 92 -7.27 -2.24 3.06
CA LEU A 92 -6.29 -2.48 4.12
C LEU A 92 -6.94 -2.05 5.43
N GLN A 93 -7.23 -3.00 6.31
CA GLN A 93 -7.92 -2.74 7.57
C GLN A 93 -7.24 -3.49 8.70
N ASN A 94 -6.80 -2.76 9.74
CA ASN A 94 -6.18 -3.34 10.91
C ASN A 94 -5.06 -4.35 10.57
N GLY A 95 -4.20 -4.00 9.60
CA GLY A 95 -3.11 -4.86 9.16
C GLY A 95 -3.51 -6.08 8.30
N GLU A 96 -4.73 -6.11 7.75
CA GLU A 96 -5.16 -7.14 6.80
C GLU A 96 -5.59 -6.56 5.46
N TRP A 97 -5.14 -7.20 4.37
CA TRP A 97 -5.67 -6.97 3.04
C TRP A 97 -6.93 -7.80 2.83
N VAL A 98 -8.08 -7.16 2.62
CA VAL A 98 -9.39 -7.81 2.50
C VAL A 98 -9.96 -7.56 1.10
N SER A 99 -10.09 -8.61 0.29
CA SER A 99 -10.70 -8.50 -1.04
C SER A 99 -12.21 -8.20 -0.95
N VAL A 100 -12.73 -7.39 -1.87
CA VAL A 100 -14.18 -7.22 -2.11
C VAL A 100 -14.63 -8.09 -3.28
#